data_AF-A0A9E1PCL8-F1
#
_entry.id   AF-A0A9E1PCL8-F1
#
_cell.length_a   1.000
_cell.length_b   1.000
_cell.length_c   1.000
_cell.angle_alpha   90.00
_cell.angle_beta   90.00
_cell.angle_gamma   90.00
#
_symmetry.space_group_name_H-M   'P 1'
#
loop_
_entity.id
_entity.type
_entity.pdbx_description
1 polymer ?
#
loop_
_entity_poly.entity_id
_entity_poly.type
_entity_poly.pdbx_seq_one_letter_code
_entity_poly.pdbx_strand_id
1 'polypeptide(L)'
;MRFTKTTYKALILSIAMVSCSTTLFAQPSGGRGGGFMTRITAGGTTPDYMLRDLRRFQETLTLDEEQTMIVEQILRDYDESFRDASTASEDGIRGTFSNMRGNEDDPARQESQKQRERMREIREKMDSARQLKGEEGMQELQERLNVEMEEIRNQMNESRAAQWESPERQAAMEELELYVTDQLQIKKKMRTEFETDLVAVLNEDQLLMWPPLKRMLIRDRLLPKGRLSGETLDVMSLVEQQEFDDATLTKLLPSINDWDLNVTLALQARDDHLVENQGAIMASFRSTDTSSDGVMKEQARLSETVRQINDNAVDQITLALPSEEGSAFENLARERAYPRIYRTTRVERAYLGAMELEDIEPDILVSVVELYDALLTDLEFANEQVLSATKRWESQEEIERMNRFRSRMSGGESERAESPIRKAEEGRSKVEENYLEQLRLLLTEAQIEELGGLKKREPREDRGRGDRGGSRQGGFSGDREAFMQRFDKDGNGEISESEREAIREHFRNGGGPPGRGGTDGGSRGSGNSGGGGQAPR
;
A
#
# COMPACT_ATOMS: atom_id res chain seq x y z
N MET A 1 6.14 -45.65 -12.31
CA MET A 1 5.03 -45.74 -11.34
C MET A 1 3.81 -45.05 -11.94
N ARG A 2 2.68 -45.75 -12.07
CA ARG A 2 1.43 -45.17 -12.59
C ARG A 2 0.69 -44.53 -11.43
N PHE A 3 0.89 -43.23 -11.21
CA PHE A 3 0.01 -42.45 -10.34
C PHE A 3 -1.41 -42.51 -10.93
N THR A 4 -2.37 -42.97 -10.13
CA THR A 4 -3.76 -43.08 -10.58
C THR A 4 -4.38 -41.68 -10.66
N LYS A 5 -5.35 -41.48 -11.57
CA LYS A 5 -6.07 -40.21 -11.73
C LYS A 5 -6.68 -39.68 -10.42
N THR A 6 -6.94 -40.55 -9.45
CA THR A 6 -7.49 -40.23 -8.13
C THR A 6 -6.47 -39.57 -7.22
N THR A 7 -5.21 -40.03 -7.21
CA THR A 7 -4.10 -39.38 -6.50
C THR A 7 -3.70 -38.03 -7.13
N TYR A 8 -3.82 -37.90 -8.45
CA TYR A 8 -3.57 -36.62 -9.14
C TYR A 8 -4.69 -35.60 -8.89
N LYS A 9 -5.95 -36.06 -8.84
CA LYS A 9 -7.08 -35.24 -8.38
C LYS A 9 -6.98 -34.92 -6.89
N ALA A 10 -6.50 -35.82 -6.03
CA ALA A 10 -6.30 -35.53 -4.61
C ALA A 10 -5.19 -34.50 -4.41
N LEU A 11 -4.08 -34.56 -5.16
CA LEU A 11 -3.00 -33.56 -5.12
C LEU A 11 -3.48 -32.18 -5.64
N ILE A 12 -4.26 -32.17 -6.72
CA ILE A 12 -4.83 -30.95 -7.32
C ILE A 12 -5.97 -30.40 -6.45
N LEU A 13 -6.85 -31.23 -5.88
CA LEU A 13 -7.88 -30.81 -4.92
C LEU A 13 -7.28 -30.46 -3.56
N SER A 14 -6.18 -31.04 -3.10
CA SER A 14 -5.57 -30.65 -1.82
C SER A 14 -4.84 -29.31 -1.94
N ILE A 15 -4.34 -28.99 -3.14
CA ILE A 15 -3.75 -27.68 -3.45
C ILE A 15 -4.84 -26.63 -3.80
N ALA A 16 -6.00 -27.04 -4.32
CA ALA A 16 -7.08 -26.13 -4.76
C ALA A 16 -8.38 -26.14 -3.93
N MET A 17 -8.59 -27.06 -2.97
CA MET A 17 -9.86 -27.22 -2.22
C MET A 17 -9.71 -27.30 -0.69
N VAL A 18 -8.52 -27.10 -0.11
CA VAL A 18 -8.35 -26.97 1.36
C VAL A 18 -8.23 -25.50 1.80
N SER A 19 -8.48 -24.54 0.89
CA SER A 19 -8.76 -23.14 1.21
C SER A 19 -10.16 -22.99 1.79
N CYS A 20 -10.45 -23.69 2.89
CA CYS A 20 -11.70 -23.51 3.63
C CYS A 20 -11.76 -22.05 4.07
N SER A 21 -12.76 -21.34 3.56
CA SER A 21 -13.02 -19.93 3.75
C SER A 21 -12.99 -19.55 5.24
N THR A 22 -11.85 -19.07 5.70
CA THR A 22 -11.82 -17.99 6.68
C THR A 22 -11.51 -16.71 5.92
N THR A 23 -12.48 -16.24 5.13
CA THR A 23 -12.68 -14.80 4.94
C THR A 23 -13.11 -14.22 6.28
N LEU A 24 -12.21 -14.26 7.27
CA LEU A 24 -12.11 -13.13 8.16
C LEU A 24 -11.71 -12.01 7.22
N PHE A 25 -12.63 -11.07 7.03
CA PHE A 25 -12.27 -9.70 6.70
C PHE A 25 -11.28 -9.23 7.77
N ALA A 26 -10.03 -9.64 7.64
CA ALA A 26 -8.92 -8.78 7.95
C ALA A 26 -8.96 -7.70 6.87
N GLN A 27 -9.95 -6.79 6.99
CA GLN A 27 -9.60 -5.39 6.84
C GLN A 27 -8.27 -5.27 7.57
N PRO A 28 -7.19 -4.73 6.95
CA PRO A 28 -6.03 -4.36 7.73
C PRO A 28 -6.62 -3.47 8.79
N SER A 29 -6.73 -4.01 10.00
CA SER A 29 -7.36 -3.28 11.07
C SER A 29 -6.54 -2.01 11.10
N GLY A 30 -7.21 -0.88 10.94
CA GLY A 30 -6.62 0.42 11.23
C GLY A 30 -6.27 0.54 12.71
N GLY A 31 -5.96 -0.57 13.38
CA GLY A 31 -5.32 -0.63 14.66
C GLY A 31 -4.01 0.09 14.51
N ARG A 32 -3.96 1.28 15.13
CA ARG A 32 -2.76 2.01 15.55
C ARG A 32 -1.52 1.16 15.32
N GLY A 33 -0.92 1.32 14.14
CA GLY A 33 0.18 0.48 13.71
C GLY A 33 1.25 0.49 14.78
N GLY A 34 1.63 -0.70 15.24
CA GLY A 34 2.80 -0.87 16.10
C GLY A 34 3.95 -0.05 15.53
N GLY A 35 4.63 0.70 16.39
CA GLY A 35 5.73 1.55 15.97
C GLY A 35 6.78 0.77 15.18
N PHE A 36 7.63 1.46 14.44
CA PHE A 36 8.74 0.83 13.71
C PHE A 36 9.53 -0.16 14.59
N MET A 37 9.79 0.20 15.85
CA MET A 37 10.43 -0.68 16.84
C MET A 37 9.65 -1.97 17.10
N THR A 38 8.34 -1.87 17.34
CA THR A 38 7.47 -3.05 17.51
C THR A 38 7.53 -3.99 16.31
N ARG A 39 7.66 -3.46 15.09
CA ARG A 39 7.72 -4.27 13.87
C ARG A 39 9.04 -5.03 13.73
N ILE A 40 10.15 -4.40 14.09
CA ILE A 40 11.46 -5.08 14.08
C ILE A 40 11.46 -6.18 15.14
N THR A 41 10.98 -5.91 16.35
CA THR A 41 11.01 -6.88 17.44
C THR A 41 9.96 -7.99 17.34
N ALA A 42 8.95 -7.86 16.46
CA ALA A 42 7.85 -8.84 16.33
C ALA A 42 8.19 -10.07 15.47
N GLY A 43 9.27 -10.06 14.69
CA GLY A 43 9.60 -11.15 13.75
C GLY A 43 9.78 -12.52 14.41
N GLY A 44 10.28 -12.53 15.66
CA GLY A 44 10.61 -13.73 16.41
C GLY A 44 9.59 -14.18 17.45
N THR A 45 8.63 -13.33 17.85
CA THR A 45 7.73 -13.57 19.02
C THR A 45 6.52 -14.43 18.70
N THR A 46 6.45 -14.98 17.48
CA THR A 46 5.35 -15.86 17.08
C THR A 46 5.94 -17.17 16.57
N PRO A 47 5.44 -18.32 17.05
CA PRO A 47 5.90 -19.61 16.56
C PRO A 47 5.50 -19.77 15.08
N ASP A 48 6.22 -20.62 14.34
CA ASP A 48 5.95 -20.85 12.91
C ASP A 48 4.75 -21.79 12.69
N TYR A 49 4.49 -22.67 13.65
CA TYR A 49 3.34 -23.58 13.69
C TYR A 49 2.48 -23.30 14.92
N MET A 50 1.19 -23.59 14.88
CA MET A 50 0.28 -23.35 16.00
C MET A 50 -0.76 -24.46 16.08
N LEU A 51 -1.34 -24.68 17.25
CA LEU A 51 -2.41 -25.68 17.42
C LEU A 51 -3.60 -25.46 16.47
N ARG A 52 -3.89 -24.21 16.11
CA ARG A 52 -4.93 -23.86 15.12
C ARG A 52 -4.65 -24.43 13.72
N ASP A 53 -3.39 -24.75 13.42
CA ASP A 53 -2.97 -25.30 12.13
C ASP A 53 -3.28 -26.80 12.05
N LEU A 54 -3.58 -27.48 13.18
CA LEU A 54 -3.88 -28.92 13.25
C LEU A 54 -4.92 -29.35 12.21
N ARG A 55 -6.00 -28.58 12.05
CA ARG A 55 -7.05 -28.86 11.08
C ARG A 55 -6.49 -28.95 9.65
N ARG A 56 -5.54 -28.09 9.30
CA ARG A 56 -4.91 -28.09 7.97
C ARG A 56 -3.94 -29.27 7.80
N PHE A 57 -3.23 -29.65 8.86
CA PHE A 57 -2.43 -30.88 8.85
C PHE A 57 -3.32 -32.11 8.62
N GLN A 58 -4.44 -32.23 9.34
CA GLN A 58 -5.41 -33.31 9.18
C GLN A 58 -5.97 -33.37 7.74
N GLU A 59 -6.46 -32.25 7.22
CA GLU A 59 -7.10 -32.17 5.90
C GLU A 59 -6.10 -32.40 4.76
N THR A 60 -4.89 -31.84 4.84
CA THR A 60 -3.91 -31.89 3.73
C THR A 60 -3.05 -33.14 3.75
N LEU A 61 -2.62 -33.59 4.93
CA LEU A 61 -1.84 -34.82 5.07
C LEU A 61 -2.73 -36.06 5.22
N THR A 62 -4.05 -35.90 5.25
CA THR A 62 -5.00 -37.01 5.43
C THR A 62 -4.62 -37.88 6.62
N LEU A 63 -4.36 -37.24 7.77
CA LEU A 63 -3.94 -37.94 8.99
C LEU A 63 -5.09 -38.83 9.48
N ASP A 64 -4.76 -40.05 9.88
CA ASP A 64 -5.72 -40.89 10.61
C ASP A 64 -5.92 -40.40 12.04
N GLU A 65 -6.83 -41.04 12.79
CA GLU A 65 -7.16 -40.63 14.16
C GLU A 65 -5.96 -40.74 15.12
N GLU A 66 -5.11 -41.77 14.96
CA GLU A 66 -3.94 -41.98 15.81
C GLU A 66 -2.85 -40.95 15.50
N GLN A 67 -2.52 -40.77 14.22
CA GLN A 67 -1.59 -39.74 13.75
C GLN A 67 -2.07 -38.34 14.13
N THR A 68 -3.37 -38.09 14.07
CA THR A 68 -3.96 -36.82 14.50
C THR A 68 -3.68 -36.55 15.97
N MET A 69 -3.89 -37.53 16.86
CA MET A 69 -3.59 -37.38 18.28
C MET A 69 -2.09 -37.12 18.52
N ILE A 70 -1.21 -37.80 17.77
CA ILE A 70 0.24 -37.61 17.89
C ILE A 70 0.64 -36.20 17.40
N VAL A 71 0.16 -35.76 16.24
CA VAL A 71 0.47 -34.42 15.69
C VAL A 71 -0.10 -33.32 16.58
N GLU A 72 -1.28 -33.52 17.15
CA GLU A 72 -1.84 -32.60 18.14
C GLU A 72 -0.93 -32.48 19.36
N GLN A 73 -0.43 -33.61 19.90
CA GLN A 73 0.49 -33.60 21.02
C GLN A 73 1.81 -32.89 20.66
N ILE A 74 2.40 -33.17 19.50
CA ILE A 74 3.62 -32.49 19.02
C ILE A 74 3.38 -30.97 18.93
N LEU A 75 2.22 -30.54 18.41
CA LEU A 75 1.88 -29.10 18.33
C LEU A 75 1.71 -28.46 19.71
N ARG A 76 1.15 -29.18 20.69
CA ARG A 76 0.99 -28.70 22.07
C ARG A 76 2.36 -28.56 22.76
N ASP A 77 3.19 -29.59 22.67
CA ASP A 77 4.53 -29.61 23.24
C ASP A 77 5.41 -28.53 22.62
N TYR A 78 5.28 -28.31 21.30
CA TYR A 78 5.96 -27.24 20.58
C TYR A 78 5.49 -25.85 21.04
N ASP A 79 4.19 -25.60 21.16
CA ASP A 79 3.67 -24.30 21.62
C ASP A 79 4.07 -24.02 23.08
N GLU A 80 4.02 -25.02 23.96
CA GLU A 80 4.48 -24.90 25.36
C GLU A 80 5.98 -24.63 25.41
N SER A 81 6.80 -25.43 24.74
CA SER A 81 8.26 -25.27 24.70
C SER A 81 8.67 -23.93 24.09
N PHE A 82 7.98 -23.47 23.05
CA PHE A 82 8.23 -22.19 22.44
C PHE A 82 7.91 -21.05 23.41
N ARG A 83 6.76 -21.08 24.09
CA ARG A 83 6.41 -20.06 25.09
C ARG A 83 7.41 -20.02 26.24
N ASP A 84 7.77 -21.17 26.78
CA ASP A 84 8.71 -21.27 27.90
C ASP A 84 10.09 -20.73 27.51
N ALA A 85 10.61 -21.13 26.34
CA ALA A 85 11.87 -20.63 25.83
C ALA A 85 11.81 -19.12 25.50
N SER A 86 10.69 -18.65 24.96
CA SER A 86 10.50 -17.27 24.51
C SER A 86 10.23 -16.28 25.65
N THR A 87 9.70 -16.73 26.79
CA THR A 87 9.23 -15.85 27.88
C THR A 87 10.32 -14.89 28.36
N ALA A 88 11.54 -15.41 28.57
CA ALA A 88 12.66 -14.58 29.06
C ALA A 88 13.00 -13.45 28.07
N SER A 89 13.06 -13.76 26.78
CA SER A 89 13.36 -12.79 25.72
C SER A 89 12.20 -11.82 25.47
N GLU A 90 10.94 -12.26 25.57
CA GLU A 90 9.77 -11.39 25.47
C GLU A 90 9.66 -10.41 26.64
N ASP A 91 9.88 -10.90 27.87
CA ASP A 91 9.88 -10.05 29.07
C ASP A 91 11.07 -9.09 29.07
N GLY A 92 12.22 -9.54 28.59
CA GLY A 92 13.39 -8.71 28.32
C GLY A 92 13.05 -7.56 27.36
N ILE A 93 12.57 -7.88 26.16
CA ILE A 93 12.14 -6.89 25.15
C ILE A 93 11.13 -5.90 25.73
N ARG A 94 10.10 -6.39 26.44
CA ARG A 94 9.06 -5.55 27.06
C ARG A 94 9.64 -4.66 28.16
N GLY A 95 10.50 -5.21 29.01
CA GLY A 95 11.18 -4.51 30.09
C GLY A 95 12.06 -3.38 29.55
N THR A 96 12.86 -3.65 28.53
CA THR A 96 13.69 -2.66 27.87
C THR A 96 12.86 -1.51 27.28
N PHE A 97 11.76 -1.80 26.57
CA PHE A 97 10.88 -0.75 26.06
C PHE A 97 10.21 0.07 27.17
N SER A 98 9.84 -0.57 28.28
CA SER A 98 9.31 0.13 29.46
C SER A 98 10.35 1.09 30.04
N ASN A 99 11.59 0.65 30.17
CA ASN A 99 12.69 1.44 30.70
C ASN A 99 13.04 2.63 29.79
N MET A 100 13.09 2.42 28.46
CA MET A 100 13.36 3.49 27.50
C MET A 100 12.28 4.59 27.47
N ARG A 101 11.04 4.25 27.84
CA ARG A 101 9.93 5.21 27.92
C ARG A 101 10.08 6.15 29.13
N GLY A 102 10.92 5.80 30.11
CA GLY A 102 11.13 6.53 31.35
C GLY A 102 9.92 6.50 32.28
N ASN A 103 10.14 6.80 33.56
CA ASN A 103 9.05 7.02 34.51
C ASN A 103 8.42 8.42 34.30
N GLU A 104 7.22 8.68 34.82
CA GLU A 104 6.59 10.01 34.77
C GLU A 104 7.39 11.07 35.55
N ASP A 105 8.15 10.64 36.56
CA ASP A 105 8.98 11.49 37.41
C ASP A 105 10.37 11.82 36.81
N ASP A 106 10.67 11.34 35.60
CA ASP A 106 11.94 11.64 34.92
C ASP A 106 12.05 13.15 34.60
N PRO A 107 13.07 13.86 35.10
CA PRO A 107 13.27 15.29 34.85
C PRO A 107 13.25 15.65 33.36
N ALA A 108 13.82 14.79 32.51
CA ALA A 108 13.90 15.03 31.07
C ALA A 108 12.53 14.90 30.38
N ARG A 109 11.66 14.06 30.95
CA ARG A 109 10.26 13.91 30.51
C ARG A 109 9.39 15.07 30.96
N GLN A 110 9.58 15.55 32.20
CA GLN A 110 8.90 16.75 32.70
C GLN A 110 9.29 17.98 31.88
N GLU A 111 10.56 18.13 31.53
CA GLU A 111 11.04 19.20 30.65
C GLU A 111 10.44 19.09 29.24
N SER A 112 10.40 17.89 28.66
CA SER A 112 9.74 17.63 27.38
C SER A 112 8.24 17.97 27.42
N GLN A 113 7.56 17.72 28.54
CA GLN A 113 6.14 18.08 28.73
C GLN A 113 5.96 19.60 28.79
N LYS A 114 6.78 20.31 29.57
CA LYS A 114 6.78 21.79 29.63
C LYS A 114 7.02 22.41 28.25
N GLN A 115 7.97 21.87 27.48
CA GLN A 115 8.23 22.33 26.11
C GLN A 115 7.03 22.09 25.17
N ARG A 116 6.31 20.96 25.32
CA ARG A 116 5.07 20.68 24.57
C ARG A 116 3.92 21.63 24.94
N GLU A 117 3.77 21.95 26.22
CA GLU A 117 2.79 22.92 26.70
C GLU A 117 3.07 24.31 26.12
N ARG A 118 4.32 24.77 26.21
CA ARG A 118 4.74 26.05 25.61
C ARG A 118 4.51 26.08 24.10
N MET A 119 4.78 24.98 23.39
CA MET A 119 4.51 24.88 21.96
C MET A 119 3.01 24.93 21.63
N ARG A 120 2.14 24.39 22.50
CA ARG A 120 0.70 24.50 22.36
C ARG A 120 0.23 25.94 22.54
N GLU A 121 0.71 26.62 23.57
CA GLU A 121 0.40 28.03 23.81
C GLU A 121 0.81 28.93 22.64
N ILE A 122 1.99 28.69 22.06
CA ILE A 122 2.45 29.47 20.90
C ILE A 122 1.59 29.18 19.66
N ARG A 123 1.18 27.93 19.43
CA ARG A 123 0.23 27.62 18.34
C ARG A 123 -1.10 28.34 18.52
N GLU A 124 -1.65 28.34 19.73
CA GLU A 124 -2.89 29.05 20.03
C GLU A 124 -2.74 30.56 19.81
N LYS A 125 -1.60 31.15 20.18
CA LYS A 125 -1.26 32.55 19.88
C LYS A 125 -1.10 32.82 18.37
N MET A 126 -0.45 31.92 17.62
CA MET A 126 -0.31 32.03 16.16
C MET A 126 -1.66 31.93 15.45
N ASP A 127 -2.52 31.01 15.86
CA ASP A 127 -3.86 30.84 15.29
C ASP A 127 -4.71 32.09 15.55
N SER A 128 -4.64 32.63 16.77
CA SER A 128 -5.29 33.91 17.13
C SER A 128 -4.73 35.07 16.29
N ALA A 129 -3.41 35.12 16.10
CA ALA A 129 -2.76 36.15 15.31
C ALA A 129 -3.15 36.11 13.81
N ARG A 130 -3.37 34.91 13.27
CA ARG A 130 -3.82 34.71 11.88
C ARG A 130 -5.27 35.15 11.66
N GLN A 131 -6.13 35.09 12.68
CA GLN A 131 -7.53 35.50 12.60
C GLN A 131 -7.70 37.02 12.60
N LEU A 132 -6.75 37.76 13.18
CA LEU A 132 -6.76 39.22 13.29
C LEU A 132 -5.97 39.91 12.15
N LYS A 133 -5.92 39.29 10.96
CA LYS A 133 -5.20 39.81 9.79
C LYS A 133 -5.63 41.26 9.46
N GLY A 134 -4.71 42.22 9.61
CA GLY A 134 -4.91 43.63 9.20
C GLY A 134 -4.47 44.67 10.22
N GLU A 135 -4.18 44.28 11.47
CA GLU A 135 -3.68 45.21 12.50
C GLU A 135 -2.15 45.42 12.41
N GLU A 136 -1.70 46.66 12.62
CA GLU A 136 -0.26 47.01 12.67
C GLU A 136 0.45 46.19 13.77
N GLY A 137 1.58 45.56 13.42
CA GLY A 137 2.40 44.76 14.36
C GLY A 137 2.09 43.24 14.37
N MET A 138 1.07 42.78 13.64
CA MET A 138 0.72 41.35 13.60
C MET A 138 1.70 40.48 12.80
N GLN A 139 2.35 41.04 11.78
CA GLN A 139 3.44 40.36 11.06
C GLN A 139 4.67 40.16 11.97
N GLU A 140 5.05 41.19 12.73
CA GLU A 140 6.17 41.10 13.68
C GLU A 140 5.87 40.12 14.82
N LEU A 141 4.62 40.07 15.31
CA LEU A 141 4.18 39.06 16.28
C LEU A 141 4.29 37.65 15.69
N GLN A 142 3.85 37.46 14.45
CA GLN A 142 3.91 36.16 13.78
C GLN A 142 5.36 35.70 13.55
N GLU A 143 6.26 36.60 13.12
CA GLU A 143 7.68 36.32 12.99
C GLU A 143 8.32 35.95 14.33
N ARG A 144 8.03 36.71 15.40
CA ARG A 144 8.53 36.40 16.75
C ARG A 144 8.05 35.04 17.26
N LEU A 145 6.77 34.71 17.04
CA LEU A 145 6.21 33.41 17.42
C LEU A 145 6.82 32.27 16.59
N ASN A 146 7.15 32.51 15.31
CA ASN A 146 7.85 31.53 14.47
C ASN A 146 9.27 31.26 15.00
N VAL A 147 10.01 32.30 15.36
CA VAL A 147 11.35 32.17 15.96
C VAL A 147 11.27 31.42 17.29
N GLU A 148 10.33 31.77 18.17
CA GLU A 148 10.14 31.07 19.46
C GLU A 148 9.77 29.58 19.24
N MET A 149 8.95 29.27 18.23
CA MET A 149 8.63 27.90 17.84
C MET A 149 9.86 27.12 17.35
N GLU A 150 10.73 27.77 16.59
CA GLU A 150 11.95 27.18 16.06
C GLU A 150 12.96 26.90 17.18
N GLU A 151 13.14 27.85 18.11
CA GLU A 151 13.96 27.67 19.31
C GLU A 151 13.48 26.49 20.16
N ILE A 152 12.16 26.41 20.43
CA ILE A 152 11.60 25.28 21.20
C ILE A 152 11.76 23.96 20.43
N ARG A 153 11.64 23.96 19.10
CA ARG A 153 11.92 22.76 18.29
C ARG A 153 13.37 22.33 18.42
N ASN A 154 14.31 23.28 18.34
CA ASN A 154 15.74 22.99 18.45
C ASN A 154 16.07 22.46 19.85
N GLN A 155 15.56 23.07 20.91
CA GLN A 155 15.72 22.56 22.29
C GLN A 155 15.10 21.17 22.49
N MET A 156 13.92 20.90 21.91
CA MET A 156 13.32 19.56 21.93
C MET A 156 14.16 18.54 21.14
N ASN A 157 14.76 18.95 20.03
CA ASN A 157 15.60 18.09 19.22
C ASN A 157 16.92 17.77 19.93
N GLU A 158 17.58 18.77 20.51
CA GLU A 158 18.82 18.62 21.29
C GLU A 158 18.59 17.75 22.54
N SER A 159 17.53 18.01 23.30
CA SER A 159 17.20 17.18 24.48
C SER A 159 16.90 15.73 24.09
N ARG A 160 16.23 15.51 22.96
CA ARG A 160 16.00 14.17 22.43
C ARG A 160 17.28 13.48 21.96
N ALA A 161 18.18 14.20 21.29
CA ALA A 161 19.48 13.70 20.87
C ALA A 161 20.33 13.29 22.09
N ALA A 162 20.43 14.16 23.10
CA ALA A 162 21.15 13.88 24.33
C ALA A 162 20.58 12.68 25.09
N GLN A 163 19.24 12.57 25.16
CA GLN A 163 18.59 11.38 25.74
C GLN A 163 18.87 10.11 24.92
N TRP A 164 18.96 10.20 23.59
CA TRP A 164 19.23 9.07 22.71
C TRP A 164 20.67 8.57 22.83
N GLU A 165 21.61 9.49 22.97
CA GLU A 165 23.05 9.21 23.15
C GLU A 165 23.43 8.85 24.60
N SER A 166 22.46 8.84 25.52
CA SER A 166 22.75 8.51 26.92
C SER A 166 23.27 7.07 27.07
N PRO A 167 24.26 6.82 27.95
CA PRO A 167 24.77 5.47 28.19
C PRO A 167 23.68 4.47 28.57
N GLU A 168 22.67 4.90 29.32
CA GLU A 168 21.54 4.06 29.74
C GLU A 168 20.70 3.62 28.53
N ARG A 169 20.40 4.53 27.59
CA ARG A 169 19.65 4.18 26.37
C ARG A 169 20.46 3.33 25.42
N GLN A 170 21.76 3.57 25.30
CA GLN A 170 22.65 2.75 24.48
C GLN A 170 22.75 1.32 25.03
N ALA A 171 22.93 1.16 26.34
CA ALA A 171 22.94 -0.13 27.01
C ALA A 171 21.61 -0.87 26.86
N ALA A 172 20.49 -0.15 27.01
CA ALA A 172 19.16 -0.72 26.80
C ALA A 172 18.97 -1.20 25.34
N MET A 173 19.48 -0.47 24.33
CA MET A 173 19.43 -0.93 22.93
C MET A 173 20.29 -2.17 22.66
N GLU A 174 21.43 -2.28 23.32
CA GLU A 174 22.29 -3.47 23.24
C GLU A 174 21.61 -4.69 23.87
N GLU A 175 20.97 -4.52 25.02
CA GLU A 175 20.16 -5.56 25.66
C GLU A 175 19.01 -6.02 24.76
N LEU A 176 18.32 -5.06 24.12
CA LEU A 176 17.25 -5.35 23.17
C LEU A 176 17.74 -6.20 21.99
N GLU A 177 18.92 -5.86 21.44
CA GLU A 177 19.54 -6.59 20.34
C GLU A 177 19.81 -8.06 20.72
N LEU A 178 20.28 -8.31 21.94
CA LEU A 178 20.52 -9.66 22.45
C LEU A 178 19.24 -10.47 22.57
N TYR A 179 18.20 -9.94 23.24
CA TYR A 179 16.92 -10.66 23.38
C TYR A 179 16.27 -10.96 22.03
N VAL A 180 16.32 -10.01 21.10
CA VAL A 180 15.82 -10.20 19.74
C VAL A 180 16.58 -11.32 19.03
N THR A 181 17.91 -11.33 19.13
CA THR A 181 18.75 -12.35 18.49
C THR A 181 18.49 -13.73 19.08
N ASP A 182 18.39 -13.82 20.41
CA ASP A 182 18.07 -15.05 21.13
C ASP A 182 16.68 -15.60 20.72
N GLN A 183 15.67 -14.72 20.69
CA GLN A 183 14.33 -15.07 20.26
C GLN A 183 14.29 -15.70 18.85
N LEU A 184 15.10 -15.19 17.93
CA LEU A 184 15.20 -15.74 16.57
C LEU A 184 15.89 -17.11 16.53
N GLN A 185 16.93 -17.30 17.33
CA GLN A 185 17.61 -18.59 17.45
C GLN A 185 16.68 -19.66 18.03
N ILE A 186 15.93 -19.31 19.08
CA ILE A 186 14.88 -20.17 19.66
C ILE A 186 13.88 -20.55 18.57
N LYS A 187 13.33 -19.57 17.86
CA LYS A 187 12.35 -19.81 16.80
C LYS A 187 12.87 -20.77 15.73
N LYS A 188 14.09 -20.57 15.21
CA LYS A 188 14.70 -21.42 14.18
C LYS A 188 14.94 -22.84 14.67
N LYS A 189 15.44 -22.98 15.91
CA LYS A 189 15.69 -24.29 16.54
C LYS A 189 14.38 -25.05 16.71
N MET A 190 13.39 -24.44 17.36
CA MET A 190 12.08 -25.05 17.63
C MET A 190 11.36 -25.45 16.34
N ARG A 191 11.44 -24.61 15.29
CA ARG A 191 10.89 -24.97 13.96
C ARG A 191 11.51 -26.28 13.44
N THR A 192 12.83 -26.41 13.53
CA THR A 192 13.56 -27.57 13.00
C THR A 192 13.22 -28.85 13.78
N GLU A 193 13.10 -28.73 15.10
CA GLU A 193 12.68 -29.84 15.98
C GLU A 193 11.26 -30.28 15.65
N PHE A 194 10.30 -29.35 15.59
CA PHE A 194 8.92 -29.65 15.19
C PHE A 194 8.84 -30.34 13.81
N GLU A 195 9.54 -29.82 12.80
CA GLU A 195 9.51 -30.41 11.46
C GLU A 195 10.09 -31.83 11.44
N THR A 196 11.13 -32.09 12.25
CA THR A 196 11.73 -33.41 12.38
C THR A 196 10.77 -34.41 13.02
N ASP A 197 10.11 -34.00 14.11
CA ASP A 197 9.15 -34.83 14.84
C ASP A 197 7.91 -35.11 13.99
N LEU A 198 7.39 -34.10 13.29
CA LEU A 198 6.28 -34.26 12.38
C LEU A 198 6.62 -35.28 11.27
N VAL A 199 7.75 -35.12 10.59
CA VAL A 199 8.20 -36.00 9.50
C VAL A 199 8.34 -37.46 9.97
N ALA A 200 8.71 -37.69 11.23
CA ALA A 200 8.82 -39.04 11.78
C ALA A 200 7.47 -39.78 11.93
N VAL A 201 6.35 -39.04 11.98
CA VAL A 201 4.99 -39.60 12.10
C VAL A 201 4.36 -39.88 10.74
N LEU A 202 4.83 -39.22 9.68
CA LEU A 202 4.25 -39.30 8.34
C LEU A 202 4.72 -40.54 7.58
N ASN A 203 3.81 -41.14 6.81
CA ASN A 203 4.14 -42.20 5.86
C ASN A 203 4.67 -41.63 4.52
N GLU A 204 5.12 -42.50 3.62
CA GLU A 204 5.73 -42.07 2.33
C GLU A 204 4.80 -41.20 1.47
N ASP A 205 3.51 -41.51 1.40
CA ASP A 205 2.54 -40.73 0.62
C ASP A 205 2.27 -39.36 1.27
N GLN A 206 2.17 -39.32 2.59
CA GLN A 206 1.97 -38.09 3.37
C GLN A 206 3.20 -37.17 3.31
N LEU A 207 4.41 -37.74 3.26
CA LEU A 207 5.65 -36.98 3.09
C LEU A 207 5.69 -36.21 1.76
N LEU A 208 5.04 -36.72 0.71
CA LEU A 208 4.90 -35.99 -0.56
C LEU A 208 3.97 -34.77 -0.44
N MET A 209 3.05 -34.78 0.53
CA MET A 209 2.09 -33.69 0.80
C MET A 209 2.68 -32.61 1.71
N TRP A 210 3.76 -32.90 2.42
CA TRP A 210 4.39 -31.96 3.34
C TRP A 210 4.93 -30.69 2.65
N PRO A 211 5.70 -30.74 1.54
CA PRO A 211 6.21 -29.53 0.92
C PRO A 211 5.12 -28.55 0.46
N PRO A 212 4.03 -28.97 -0.22
CA PRO A 212 2.90 -28.09 -0.52
C PRO A 212 2.24 -27.48 0.72
N LEU A 213 1.99 -28.28 1.77
CA LEU A 213 1.42 -27.79 3.03
C LEU A 213 2.32 -26.73 3.67
N LYS A 214 3.63 -26.97 3.72
CA LYS A 214 4.61 -26.03 4.24
C LYS A 214 4.58 -24.71 3.48
N ARG A 215 4.53 -24.75 2.14
CA ARG A 215 4.43 -23.53 1.32
C ARG A 215 3.16 -22.74 1.62
N MET A 216 2.01 -23.41 1.72
CA MET A 216 0.75 -22.78 2.12
C MET A 216 0.86 -22.08 3.48
N LEU A 217 1.39 -22.77 4.51
CA LEU A 217 1.57 -22.17 5.85
C LEU A 217 2.51 -20.96 5.84
N ILE A 218 3.57 -21.02 5.03
CA ILE A 218 4.49 -19.88 4.85
C ILE A 218 3.77 -18.70 4.18
N ARG A 219 3.03 -18.93 3.09
CA ARG A 219 2.29 -17.85 2.39
C ARG A 219 1.31 -17.18 3.35
N ASP A 220 0.51 -17.93 4.06
CA ASP A 220 -0.50 -17.40 4.99
C ASP A 220 0.11 -16.53 6.09
N ARG A 221 1.32 -16.88 6.55
CA ARG A 221 2.02 -16.14 7.60
C ARG A 221 2.82 -14.95 7.07
N LEU A 222 3.47 -15.08 5.92
CA LEU A 222 4.45 -14.12 5.43
C LEU A 222 3.91 -13.20 4.33
N LEU A 223 2.99 -13.65 3.49
CA LEU A 223 2.41 -12.81 2.42
C LEU A 223 1.73 -11.56 2.99
N PRO A 224 0.92 -11.62 4.08
CA PRO A 224 0.30 -10.43 4.67
C PRO A 224 1.29 -9.43 5.29
N LYS A 225 2.55 -9.82 5.49
CA LYS A 225 3.60 -8.94 6.02
C LYS A 225 4.23 -8.02 4.95
N GLY A 226 3.80 -8.13 3.69
CA GLY A 226 4.26 -7.26 2.61
C GLY A 226 4.06 -5.78 2.92
N ARG A 227 4.97 -4.96 2.39
CA ARG A 227 5.08 -3.51 2.65
C ARG A 227 4.95 -2.68 1.39
N LEU A 228 5.29 -3.25 0.24
CA LEU A 228 5.11 -2.62 -1.06
C LEU A 228 3.72 -2.94 -1.61
N SER A 229 3.18 -2.03 -2.41
CA SER A 229 1.93 -2.26 -3.14
C SER A 229 2.11 -3.45 -4.09
N GLY A 230 1.13 -4.37 -4.13
CA GLY A 230 1.18 -5.62 -4.91
C GLY A 230 1.94 -6.78 -4.27
N GLU A 231 2.73 -6.55 -3.21
CA GLU A 231 3.48 -7.61 -2.53
C GLU A 231 2.58 -8.60 -1.79
N THR A 232 1.44 -8.13 -1.28
CA THR A 232 0.50 -8.94 -0.48
C THR A 232 -0.56 -9.64 -1.33
N LEU A 233 -0.41 -9.65 -2.65
CA LEU A 233 -1.39 -10.24 -3.57
C LEU A 233 -1.35 -11.77 -3.45
N ASP A 234 -2.48 -12.37 -3.06
CA ASP A 234 -2.66 -13.82 -3.10
C ASP A 234 -3.31 -14.23 -4.41
N VAL A 235 -2.48 -14.65 -5.37
CA VAL A 235 -2.91 -15.05 -6.72
C VAL A 235 -3.76 -16.32 -6.67
N MET A 236 -3.48 -17.25 -5.77
CA MET A 236 -4.25 -18.49 -5.63
C MET A 236 -5.67 -18.19 -5.13
N SER A 237 -5.79 -17.36 -4.09
CA SER A 237 -7.10 -16.89 -3.61
C SER A 237 -7.88 -16.12 -4.68
N LEU A 238 -7.21 -15.40 -5.59
CA LEU A 238 -7.85 -14.72 -6.71
C LEU A 238 -8.43 -15.69 -7.73
N VAL A 239 -7.67 -16.72 -8.11
CA VAL A 239 -8.14 -17.76 -9.04
C VAL A 239 -9.33 -18.50 -8.46
N GLU A 240 -9.27 -18.86 -7.17
CA GLU A 240 -10.37 -19.53 -6.46
C GLU A 240 -11.67 -18.70 -6.47
N GLN A 241 -11.57 -17.38 -6.28
CA GLN A 241 -12.71 -16.46 -6.30
C GLN A 241 -13.42 -16.37 -7.66
N GLN A 242 -12.77 -16.75 -8.75
CA GLN A 242 -13.38 -16.69 -10.08
C GLN A 242 -14.22 -17.93 -10.43
N GLU A 243 -14.16 -18.99 -9.63
CA GLU A 243 -14.94 -20.22 -9.83
C GLU A 243 -14.82 -20.79 -11.25
N PHE A 244 -13.61 -20.73 -11.84
CA PHE A 244 -13.35 -21.28 -13.18
C PHE A 244 -13.68 -22.77 -13.28
N ASP A 245 -14.04 -23.23 -14.48
CA ASP A 245 -14.32 -24.64 -14.72
C ASP A 245 -13.06 -25.53 -14.60
N ASP A 246 -13.25 -26.83 -14.37
CA ASP A 246 -12.16 -27.81 -14.22
C ASP A 246 -11.16 -27.79 -15.40
N ALA A 247 -11.65 -27.53 -16.62
CA ALA A 247 -10.83 -27.49 -17.82
C ALA A 247 -9.89 -26.27 -17.84
N THR A 248 -10.39 -25.12 -17.42
CA THR A 248 -9.62 -23.87 -17.30
C THR A 248 -8.66 -23.94 -16.13
N LEU A 249 -9.10 -24.41 -14.96
CA LEU A 249 -8.21 -24.66 -13.82
C LEU A 249 -7.05 -25.57 -14.20
N THR A 250 -7.30 -26.65 -14.95
CA THR A 250 -6.25 -27.54 -15.44
C THR A 250 -5.21 -26.82 -16.32
N LYS A 251 -5.61 -25.82 -17.11
CA LYS A 251 -4.69 -25.00 -17.92
C LYS A 251 -3.90 -24.01 -17.07
N LEU A 252 -4.48 -23.49 -15.99
CA LEU A 252 -3.84 -22.53 -15.09
C LEU A 252 -2.89 -23.18 -14.09
N LEU A 253 -3.02 -24.50 -13.85
CA LEU A 253 -2.21 -25.24 -12.87
C LEU A 253 -0.69 -25.01 -12.99
N PRO A 254 -0.06 -24.99 -14.19
CA PRO A 254 1.36 -24.71 -14.29
C PRO A 254 1.72 -23.33 -13.72
N SER A 255 0.98 -22.28 -14.11
CA SER A 255 1.20 -20.92 -13.65
C SER A 255 0.97 -20.76 -12.14
N ILE A 256 -0.05 -21.42 -11.59
CA ILE A 256 -0.35 -21.40 -10.15
C ILE A 256 0.75 -22.11 -9.35
N ASN A 257 1.21 -23.27 -9.82
CA ASN A 257 2.29 -24.02 -9.15
C ASN A 257 3.63 -23.28 -9.21
N ASP A 258 3.94 -22.67 -10.35
CA ASP A 258 5.15 -21.86 -10.51
C ASP A 258 5.09 -20.63 -9.60
N TRP A 259 3.93 -19.97 -9.49
CA TRP A 259 3.74 -18.87 -8.54
C TRP A 259 3.93 -19.35 -7.10
N ASP A 260 3.26 -20.43 -6.68
CA ASP A 260 3.32 -20.98 -5.32
C ASP A 260 4.76 -21.30 -4.90
N LEU A 261 5.54 -21.96 -5.78
CA LEU A 261 6.95 -22.26 -5.51
C LEU A 261 7.77 -20.96 -5.37
N ASN A 262 7.68 -20.08 -6.35
CA ASN A 262 8.54 -18.90 -6.44
C ASN A 262 8.22 -17.87 -5.36
N VAL A 263 6.93 -17.61 -5.09
CA VAL A 263 6.52 -16.63 -4.08
C VAL A 263 6.93 -17.12 -2.69
N THR A 264 6.80 -18.41 -2.38
CA THR A 264 7.25 -18.93 -1.09
C THR A 264 8.75 -18.77 -0.91
N LEU A 265 9.56 -19.12 -1.91
CA LEU A 265 11.02 -18.95 -1.84
C LEU A 265 11.40 -17.47 -1.63
N ALA A 266 10.74 -16.55 -2.33
CA ALA A 266 10.98 -15.12 -2.18
C ALA A 266 10.52 -14.59 -0.81
N LEU A 267 9.39 -15.05 -0.29
CA LEU A 267 8.89 -14.70 1.04
C LEU A 267 9.85 -15.17 2.16
N GLN A 268 10.38 -16.38 2.04
CA GLN A 268 11.39 -16.90 2.96
C GLN A 268 12.67 -16.07 2.90
N ALA A 269 13.22 -15.84 1.70
CA ALA A 269 14.41 -15.02 1.54
C ALA A 269 14.24 -13.62 2.15
N ARG A 270 13.07 -12.99 1.96
CA ARG A 270 12.73 -11.69 2.54
C ARG A 270 12.64 -11.72 4.08
N ASP A 271 12.08 -12.77 4.67
CA ASP A 271 11.95 -12.91 6.12
C ASP A 271 13.31 -13.26 6.75
N ASP A 272 14.03 -14.22 6.17
CA ASP A 272 15.35 -14.65 6.61
C ASP A 272 16.38 -13.52 6.54
N HIS A 273 16.38 -12.70 5.47
CA HIS A 273 17.30 -11.57 5.35
C HIS A 273 17.10 -10.54 6.47
N LEU A 274 15.85 -10.24 6.83
CA LEU A 274 15.56 -9.31 7.92
C LEU A 274 16.01 -9.89 9.27
N VAL A 275 15.82 -11.19 9.46
CA VAL A 275 16.23 -11.94 10.66
C VAL A 275 17.75 -11.99 10.80
N GLU A 276 18.46 -12.36 9.75
CA GLU A 276 19.92 -12.51 9.74
C GLU A 276 20.66 -11.19 9.91
N ASN A 277 20.07 -10.09 9.44
CA ASN A 277 20.68 -8.76 9.50
C ASN A 277 20.10 -7.86 10.60
N GLN A 278 19.26 -8.40 11.49
CA GLN A 278 18.57 -7.63 12.50
C GLN A 278 19.51 -6.88 13.46
N GLY A 279 20.64 -7.50 13.83
CA GLY A 279 21.69 -6.86 14.63
C GLY A 279 22.29 -5.63 13.93
N ALA A 280 22.58 -5.73 12.62
CA ALA A 280 23.07 -4.58 11.84
C ALA A 280 22.03 -3.45 11.75
N ILE A 281 20.74 -3.81 11.62
CA ILE A 281 19.64 -2.85 11.65
C ILE A 281 19.60 -2.14 13.01
N MET A 282 19.63 -2.88 14.13
CA MET A 282 19.61 -2.31 15.48
C MET A 282 20.88 -1.48 15.79
N ALA A 283 22.06 -1.95 15.40
CA ALA A 283 23.31 -1.23 15.55
C ALA A 283 23.28 0.13 14.83
N SER A 284 22.65 0.20 13.66
CA SER A 284 22.50 1.46 12.92
C SER A 284 21.57 2.50 13.56
N PHE A 285 20.84 2.12 14.61
CA PHE A 285 20.11 3.07 15.46
C PHE A 285 21.01 3.70 16.53
N ARG A 286 22.09 3.02 16.92
CA ARG A 286 23.04 3.49 17.94
C ARG A 286 24.10 4.43 17.37
N SER A 287 24.47 4.27 16.12
CA SER A 287 25.50 5.06 15.45
C SER A 287 24.99 5.70 14.17
N THR A 288 25.68 6.75 13.71
CA THR A 288 25.46 7.36 12.38
C THR A 288 25.93 6.46 11.23
N ASP A 289 26.21 5.19 11.50
CA ASP A 289 26.79 4.27 10.55
C ASP A 289 25.79 3.91 9.44
N THR A 290 26.31 3.80 8.21
CA THR A 290 25.55 3.53 6.98
C THR A 290 25.52 2.04 6.65
N SER A 291 26.11 1.19 7.50
CA SER A 291 26.16 -0.27 7.33
C SER A 291 24.77 -0.91 7.16
N SER A 292 23.70 -0.34 7.73
CA SER A 292 22.32 -0.80 7.49
C SER A 292 21.71 -0.35 6.17
N ASP A 293 22.26 0.65 5.48
CA ASP A 293 21.72 1.11 4.20
C ASP A 293 21.79 -0.01 3.16
N GLY A 294 22.84 -0.83 3.18
CA GLY A 294 22.98 -2.02 2.33
C GLY A 294 21.95 -3.09 2.66
N VAL A 295 21.77 -3.41 3.94
CA VAL A 295 20.75 -4.36 4.43
C VAL A 295 19.35 -3.95 3.96
N MET A 296 19.05 -2.67 4.05
CA MET A 296 17.72 -2.13 3.75
C MET A 296 17.45 -2.02 2.25
N LYS A 297 18.48 -1.73 1.45
CA LYS A 297 18.40 -1.81 -0.01
C LYS A 297 18.14 -3.25 -0.47
N GLU A 298 18.80 -4.23 0.16
CA GLU A 298 18.54 -5.63 -0.16
C GLU A 298 17.15 -6.08 0.30
N GLN A 299 16.72 -5.66 1.50
CA GLN A 299 15.35 -5.90 1.97
C GLN A 299 14.31 -5.34 0.99
N ALA A 300 14.52 -4.13 0.50
CA ALA A 300 13.68 -3.49 -0.51
C ALA A 300 13.65 -4.31 -1.81
N ARG A 301 14.81 -4.75 -2.32
CA ARG A 301 14.92 -5.60 -3.51
C ARG A 301 14.19 -6.94 -3.34
N LEU A 302 14.27 -7.56 -2.17
CA LEU A 302 13.56 -8.81 -1.87
C LEU A 302 12.04 -8.60 -1.89
N SER A 303 11.54 -7.51 -1.33
CA SER A 303 10.12 -7.14 -1.42
C SER A 303 9.68 -6.82 -2.86
N GLU A 304 10.52 -6.15 -3.65
CA GLU A 304 10.25 -5.95 -5.09
C GLU A 304 10.18 -7.27 -5.85
N THR A 305 11.01 -8.25 -5.48
CA THR A 305 11.01 -9.59 -6.08
C THR A 305 9.70 -10.31 -5.81
N VAL A 306 9.18 -10.28 -4.58
CA VAL A 306 7.86 -10.86 -4.25
C VAL A 306 6.76 -10.21 -5.09
N ARG A 307 6.73 -8.87 -5.17
CA ARG A 307 5.79 -8.13 -6.02
C ARG A 307 5.89 -8.53 -7.50
N GLN A 308 7.10 -8.63 -8.03
CA GLN A 308 7.32 -9.02 -9.43
C GLN A 308 6.82 -10.44 -9.72
N ILE A 309 7.00 -11.38 -8.78
CA ILE A 309 6.49 -12.75 -8.92
C ILE A 309 4.95 -12.74 -8.96
N ASN A 310 4.31 -11.94 -8.10
CA ASN A 310 2.86 -11.78 -8.11
C ASN A 310 2.36 -11.17 -9.43
N ASP A 311 2.96 -10.07 -9.88
CA ASP A 311 2.60 -9.39 -11.12
C ASP A 311 2.76 -10.33 -12.33
N ASN A 312 3.90 -11.02 -12.43
CA ASN A 312 4.15 -11.96 -13.52
C ASN A 312 3.13 -13.10 -13.53
N ALA A 313 2.74 -13.61 -12.35
CA ALA A 313 1.75 -14.68 -12.27
C ALA A 313 0.37 -14.21 -12.75
N VAL A 314 -0.02 -12.97 -12.41
CA VAL A 314 -1.24 -12.34 -12.94
C VAL A 314 -1.17 -12.27 -14.46
N ASP A 315 -0.08 -11.76 -15.04
CA ASP A 315 0.09 -11.66 -16.49
C ASP A 315 -0.01 -13.03 -17.18
N GLN A 316 0.65 -14.06 -16.63
CA GLN A 316 0.59 -15.42 -17.19
C GLN A 316 -0.81 -16.03 -17.12
N ILE A 317 -1.55 -15.80 -16.03
CA ILE A 317 -2.93 -16.29 -15.90
C ILE A 317 -3.85 -15.55 -16.86
N THR A 318 -3.76 -14.22 -16.94
CA THR A 318 -4.52 -13.40 -17.89
C THR A 318 -4.31 -13.86 -19.33
N LEU A 319 -3.06 -14.16 -19.73
CA LEU A 319 -2.72 -14.65 -21.07
C LEU A 319 -3.27 -16.06 -21.37
N ALA A 320 -3.49 -16.88 -20.33
CA ALA A 320 -4.01 -18.24 -20.46
C ALA A 320 -5.55 -18.30 -20.50
N LEU A 321 -6.22 -17.21 -20.10
CA LEU A 321 -7.67 -17.07 -20.09
C LEU A 321 -8.21 -16.55 -21.43
N PRO A 322 -9.50 -16.83 -21.76
CA PRO A 322 -10.22 -16.12 -22.82
C PRO A 322 -10.19 -14.60 -22.60
N SER A 323 -10.23 -13.80 -23.67
CA SER A 323 -10.01 -12.34 -23.59
C SER A 323 -10.89 -11.63 -22.55
N GLU A 324 -12.18 -11.98 -22.45
CA GLU A 324 -13.11 -11.34 -21.52
C GLU A 324 -12.82 -11.73 -20.06
N GLU A 325 -12.64 -13.02 -19.79
CA GLU A 325 -12.28 -13.55 -18.47
C GLU A 325 -10.90 -13.06 -18.03
N GLY A 326 -9.94 -12.98 -18.96
CA GLY A 326 -8.60 -12.44 -18.72
C GLY A 326 -8.65 -10.97 -18.31
N SER A 327 -9.38 -10.14 -19.03
CA SER A 327 -9.56 -8.72 -18.66
C SER A 327 -10.26 -8.56 -17.31
N ALA A 328 -11.28 -9.37 -17.01
CA ALA A 328 -11.94 -9.35 -15.71
C ALA A 328 -10.99 -9.75 -14.57
N PHE A 329 -10.22 -10.83 -14.76
CA PHE A 329 -9.23 -11.29 -13.79
C PHE A 329 -8.12 -10.26 -13.56
N GLU A 330 -7.60 -9.64 -14.63
CA GLU A 330 -6.58 -8.61 -14.56
C GLU A 330 -7.06 -7.39 -13.77
N ASN A 331 -8.27 -6.90 -14.04
CA ASN A 331 -8.86 -5.77 -13.34
C ASN A 331 -9.02 -6.05 -11.84
N LEU A 332 -9.53 -7.24 -11.49
CA LEU A 332 -9.65 -7.67 -10.09
C LEU A 332 -8.27 -7.75 -9.42
N ALA A 333 -7.28 -8.34 -10.09
CA ALA A 333 -5.93 -8.46 -9.57
C ALA A 333 -5.29 -7.08 -9.34
N ARG A 334 -5.43 -6.15 -10.29
CA ARG A 334 -4.97 -4.75 -10.16
C ARG A 334 -5.65 -4.02 -9.02
N GLU A 335 -6.96 -4.18 -8.84
CA GLU A 335 -7.70 -3.59 -7.72
C GLU A 335 -7.19 -4.11 -6.37
N ARG A 336 -6.94 -5.43 -6.25
CA ARG A 336 -6.44 -6.04 -5.00
C ARG A 336 -4.98 -5.72 -4.72
N ALA A 337 -4.14 -5.71 -5.75
CA ALA A 337 -2.71 -5.43 -5.62
C ALA A 337 -2.42 -3.94 -5.37
N TYR A 338 -3.16 -3.07 -6.06
CA TYR A 338 -2.94 -1.62 -6.06
C TYR A 338 -4.25 -0.86 -5.79
N PRO A 339 -4.88 -1.07 -4.61
CA PRO A 339 -6.19 -0.50 -4.31
C PRO A 339 -6.19 1.04 -4.29
N ARG A 340 -5.04 1.68 -4.02
CA ARG A 340 -4.95 3.15 -4.10
C ARG A 340 -5.05 3.66 -5.53
N ILE A 341 -4.69 2.84 -6.50
CA ILE A 341 -4.67 3.17 -7.93
C ILE A 341 -6.03 2.81 -8.54
N TYR A 342 -6.43 1.54 -8.47
CA TYR A 342 -7.55 1.02 -9.27
C TYR A 342 -8.91 0.92 -8.57
N ARG A 343 -9.02 1.25 -7.28
CA ARG A 343 -10.35 1.30 -6.64
C ARG A 343 -11.23 2.36 -7.31
N THR A 344 -12.53 2.11 -7.36
CA THR A 344 -13.51 3.09 -7.83
C THR A 344 -13.37 4.42 -7.08
N THR A 345 -13.18 5.49 -7.82
CA THR A 345 -12.96 6.83 -7.28
C THR A 345 -14.25 7.47 -6.80
N ARG A 346 -14.12 8.64 -6.15
CA ARG A 346 -15.30 9.49 -5.87
C ARG A 346 -15.93 10.00 -7.17
N VAL A 347 -15.12 10.30 -8.18
CA VAL A 347 -15.60 10.87 -9.44
C VAL A 347 -16.38 9.83 -10.22
N GLU A 348 -15.84 8.62 -10.37
CA GLU A 348 -16.57 7.52 -11.01
C GLU A 348 -17.93 7.25 -10.33
N ARG A 349 -17.97 7.19 -9.00
CA ARG A 349 -19.24 7.04 -8.26
C ARG A 349 -20.22 8.18 -8.51
N ALA A 350 -19.74 9.40 -8.70
CA ALA A 350 -20.60 10.53 -9.01
C ALA A 350 -21.19 10.44 -10.42
N TYR A 351 -20.42 9.98 -11.40
CA TYR A 351 -20.91 9.70 -12.75
C TYR A 351 -21.94 8.56 -12.76
N LEU A 352 -21.64 7.45 -12.09
CA LEU A 352 -22.57 6.33 -11.96
C LEU A 352 -23.87 6.76 -11.27
N GLY A 353 -23.78 7.51 -10.18
CA GLY A 353 -24.97 8.06 -9.52
C GLY A 353 -25.76 9.01 -10.42
N ALA A 354 -25.07 9.84 -11.22
CA ALA A 354 -25.74 10.75 -12.15
C ALA A 354 -26.52 10.01 -13.25
N MET A 355 -26.05 8.82 -13.68
CA MET A 355 -26.76 7.98 -14.64
C MET A 355 -28.02 7.32 -14.04
N GLU A 356 -28.09 7.20 -12.71
CA GLU A 356 -29.21 6.59 -11.99
C GLU A 356 -30.30 7.61 -11.59
N LEU A 357 -30.11 8.91 -11.84
CA LEU A 357 -31.09 9.95 -11.52
C LEU A 357 -32.37 9.79 -12.36
N GLU A 358 -33.53 9.76 -11.71
CA GLU A 358 -34.83 9.59 -12.38
C GLU A 358 -35.25 10.82 -13.21
N ASP A 359 -34.89 12.02 -12.75
CA ASP A 359 -35.28 13.31 -13.36
C ASP A 359 -34.19 13.92 -14.27
N ILE A 360 -33.40 13.07 -14.95
CA ILE A 360 -32.37 13.52 -15.90
C ILE A 360 -32.91 13.61 -17.34
N GLU A 361 -32.63 14.71 -18.04
CA GLU A 361 -33.00 14.84 -19.45
C GLU A 361 -32.21 13.82 -20.30
N PRO A 362 -32.83 13.13 -21.28
CA PRO A 362 -32.15 12.10 -22.08
C PRO A 362 -30.87 12.58 -22.77
N ASP A 363 -30.84 13.82 -23.26
CA ASP A 363 -29.66 14.42 -23.91
C ASP A 363 -28.50 14.62 -22.91
N ILE A 364 -28.82 14.96 -21.66
CA ILE A 364 -27.84 15.11 -20.58
C ILE A 364 -27.32 13.73 -20.17
N LEU A 365 -28.20 12.72 -20.07
CA LEU A 365 -27.79 11.35 -19.76
C LEU A 365 -26.79 10.81 -20.79
N VAL A 366 -27.03 11.02 -22.09
CA VAL A 366 -26.07 10.66 -23.15
C VAL A 366 -24.73 11.34 -22.93
N SER A 367 -24.74 12.64 -22.63
CA SER A 367 -23.52 13.41 -22.37
C SER A 367 -22.76 12.90 -21.12
N VAL A 368 -23.48 12.51 -20.06
CA VAL A 368 -22.88 11.92 -18.85
C VAL A 368 -22.23 10.57 -19.14
N VAL A 369 -22.85 9.73 -19.97
CA VAL A 369 -22.29 8.44 -20.42
C VAL A 369 -21.02 8.65 -21.25
N GLU A 370 -21.06 9.54 -22.24
CA GLU A 370 -19.89 9.84 -23.08
C GLU A 370 -18.70 10.41 -22.27
N LEU A 371 -18.99 11.31 -21.33
CA LEU A 371 -17.97 11.86 -20.43
C LEU A 371 -17.43 10.80 -19.46
N TYR A 372 -18.25 9.84 -19.04
CA TYR A 372 -17.80 8.75 -18.20
C TYR A 372 -16.84 7.81 -18.94
N ASP A 373 -17.13 7.46 -20.19
CA ASP A 373 -16.22 6.66 -21.03
C ASP A 373 -14.88 7.38 -21.27
N ALA A 374 -14.93 8.69 -21.50
CA ALA A 374 -13.74 9.53 -21.62
C ALA A 374 -12.94 9.58 -20.30
N LEU A 375 -13.63 9.74 -19.16
CA LEU A 375 -13.02 9.67 -17.83
C LEU A 375 -12.29 8.35 -17.61
N LEU A 376 -12.92 7.22 -17.92
CA LEU A 376 -12.31 5.89 -17.74
C LEU A 376 -11.04 5.75 -18.57
N THR A 377 -11.04 6.25 -19.81
CA THR A 377 -9.86 6.24 -20.69
C THR A 377 -8.73 7.09 -20.12
N ASP A 378 -9.02 8.31 -19.66
CA ASP A 378 -8.01 9.21 -19.09
C ASP A 378 -7.50 8.71 -17.73
N LEU A 379 -8.38 8.10 -16.92
CA LEU A 379 -8.01 7.44 -15.66
C LEU A 379 -7.12 6.23 -15.90
N GLU A 380 -7.35 5.44 -16.94
CA GLU A 380 -6.48 4.32 -17.29
C GLU A 380 -5.05 4.80 -17.55
N PHE A 381 -4.90 5.84 -18.38
CA PHE A 381 -3.59 6.45 -18.64
C PHE A 381 -2.95 7.02 -17.37
N ALA A 382 -3.72 7.77 -16.56
CA ALA A 382 -3.21 8.35 -15.32
C ALA A 382 -2.82 7.27 -14.28
N ASN A 383 -3.60 6.20 -14.18
CA ASN A 383 -3.33 5.06 -13.30
C ASN A 383 -2.05 4.34 -13.70
N GLU A 384 -1.81 4.13 -14.99
CA GLU A 384 -0.56 3.52 -15.48
C GLU A 384 0.67 4.37 -15.10
N GLN A 385 0.56 5.70 -15.18
CA GLN A 385 1.63 6.61 -14.76
C GLN A 385 1.90 6.52 -13.25
N VAL A 386 0.85 6.42 -12.43
CA VAL A 386 0.98 6.21 -10.98
C VAL A 386 1.58 4.83 -10.68
N LEU A 387 1.13 3.79 -11.38
CA LEU A 387 1.63 2.42 -11.20
C LEU A 387 3.11 2.33 -11.55
N SER A 388 3.51 2.88 -12.69
CA SER A 388 4.91 2.92 -13.14
C SER A 388 5.81 3.66 -12.15
N ALA A 389 5.37 4.83 -11.66
CA ALA A 389 6.09 5.57 -10.62
C ALA A 389 6.18 4.77 -9.30
N THR A 390 5.12 4.08 -8.92
CA THR A 390 5.06 3.23 -7.72
C THR A 390 6.04 2.07 -7.83
N LYS A 391 6.01 1.32 -8.93
CA LYS A 391 6.93 0.20 -9.17
C LYS A 391 8.38 0.65 -9.14
N ARG A 392 8.69 1.82 -9.68
CA ARG A 392 10.06 2.36 -9.75
C ARG A 392 10.59 2.93 -8.43
N TRP A 393 9.74 3.44 -7.55
CA TRP A 393 10.21 4.31 -6.45
C TRP A 393 9.68 4.02 -5.05
N GLU A 394 8.65 3.18 -4.90
CA GLU A 394 8.03 2.91 -3.59
C GLU A 394 9.02 2.33 -2.58
N SER A 395 9.91 1.44 -3.05
CA SER A 395 10.96 0.82 -2.24
C SER A 395 11.94 1.84 -1.67
N GLN A 396 12.37 2.81 -2.46
CA GLN A 396 13.18 3.89 -1.93
C GLN A 396 12.37 4.80 -1.01
N GLU A 397 11.11 5.13 -1.31
CA GLU A 397 10.31 5.95 -0.40
C GLU A 397 10.19 5.28 0.99
N GLU A 398 10.21 3.95 1.06
CA GLU A 398 10.33 3.20 2.31
C GLU A 398 11.69 3.36 3.00
N ILE A 399 12.80 3.20 2.27
CA ILE A 399 14.16 3.41 2.80
C ILE A 399 14.31 4.84 3.33
N GLU A 400 13.90 5.84 2.55
CA GLU A 400 13.93 7.24 2.97
C GLU A 400 13.03 7.49 4.17
N ARG A 401 11.83 6.89 4.23
CA ARG A 401 10.93 7.01 5.39
C ARG A 401 11.62 6.55 6.66
N MET A 402 12.36 5.45 6.57
CA MET A 402 13.10 4.91 7.70
C MET A 402 14.33 5.75 8.04
N ASN A 403 15.08 6.24 7.05
CA ASN A 403 16.17 7.20 7.29
C ASN A 403 15.66 8.46 8.00
N ARG A 404 14.51 8.99 7.56
CA ARG A 404 13.85 10.11 8.26
C ARG A 404 13.40 9.74 9.67
N PHE A 405 12.94 8.50 9.90
CA PHE A 405 12.62 8.03 11.24
C PHE A 405 13.88 8.00 12.13
N ARG A 406 15.00 7.45 11.63
CA ARG A 406 16.30 7.43 12.32
C ARG A 406 16.80 8.84 12.64
N SER A 407 16.82 9.74 11.65
CA SER A 407 17.22 11.13 11.85
C SER A 407 16.37 11.81 12.93
N ARG A 408 15.04 11.61 12.92
CA ARG A 408 14.18 12.17 13.96
C ARG A 408 14.43 11.57 15.34
N MET A 409 14.81 10.29 15.43
CA MET A 409 15.12 9.64 16.70
C MET A 409 16.39 10.23 17.34
N SER A 410 17.41 10.50 16.53
CA SER A 410 18.68 11.12 16.96
C SER A 410 18.62 12.66 17.03
N GLY A 411 17.43 13.28 16.96
CA GLY A 411 17.27 14.73 17.00
C GLY A 411 17.68 15.49 15.74
N GLY A 412 18.03 14.78 14.65
CA GLY A 412 18.35 15.39 13.35
C GLY A 412 17.11 15.89 12.59
N GLU A 413 17.32 16.93 11.79
CA GLU A 413 16.32 17.41 10.85
C GLU A 413 16.17 16.45 9.67
N SER A 414 14.96 16.37 9.09
CA SER A 414 14.72 15.56 7.90
C SER A 414 13.90 16.32 6.88
N GLU A 415 14.49 16.53 5.71
CA GLU A 415 13.76 16.97 4.53
C GLU A 415 13.08 15.77 3.85
N ARG A 416 11.92 16.03 3.23
CA ARG A 416 11.23 15.04 2.43
C ARG A 416 11.54 15.36 0.98
N ALA A 417 12.27 14.48 0.31
CA ALA A 417 12.49 14.57 -1.13
C ALA A 417 11.15 14.59 -1.87
N GLU A 418 11.15 15.23 -3.05
CA GLU A 418 10.00 15.18 -3.93
C GLU A 418 9.77 13.74 -4.40
N SER A 419 8.55 13.21 -4.19
CA SER A 419 8.18 11.85 -4.61
C SER A 419 7.56 11.88 -6.01
N PRO A 420 8.17 11.24 -7.03
CA PRO A 420 7.56 10.97 -8.32
C PRO A 420 6.16 10.34 -8.23
N ILE A 421 5.92 9.47 -7.24
CA ILE A 421 4.61 8.86 -6.99
C ILE A 421 3.60 9.96 -6.69
N ARG A 422 3.91 10.86 -5.75
CA ARG A 422 3.04 11.99 -5.41
C ARG A 422 2.77 12.89 -6.61
N LYS A 423 3.78 13.13 -7.45
CA LYS A 423 3.61 13.93 -8.67
C LYS A 423 2.65 13.26 -9.67
N ALA A 424 2.73 11.94 -9.82
CA ALA A 424 1.78 11.18 -10.64
C ALA A 424 0.37 11.18 -10.03
N GLU A 425 0.25 11.01 -8.71
CA GLU A 425 -1.04 11.09 -7.99
C GLU A 425 -1.69 12.47 -8.13
N GLU A 426 -0.90 13.55 -8.08
CA GLU A 426 -1.36 14.91 -8.33
C GLU A 426 -1.83 15.08 -9.79
N GLY A 427 -1.16 14.44 -10.75
CA GLY A 427 -1.61 14.38 -12.15
C GLY A 427 -2.97 13.70 -12.31
N ARG A 428 -3.14 12.52 -11.71
CA ARG A 428 -4.44 11.82 -11.69
C ARG A 428 -5.53 12.64 -11.00
N SER A 429 -5.21 13.27 -9.86
CA SER A 429 -6.18 14.09 -9.13
C SER A 429 -6.69 15.26 -9.98
N LYS A 430 -5.85 15.85 -10.84
CA LYS A 430 -6.27 16.90 -11.78
C LYS A 430 -7.24 16.37 -12.83
N VAL A 431 -7.01 15.16 -13.36
CA VAL A 431 -7.95 14.51 -14.28
C VAL A 431 -9.32 14.35 -13.60
N GLU A 432 -9.32 13.78 -12.39
CA GLU A 432 -10.53 13.62 -11.58
C GLU A 432 -11.25 14.95 -11.31
N GLU A 433 -10.52 15.99 -10.91
CA GLU A 433 -11.08 17.33 -10.66
C GLU A 433 -11.73 17.93 -11.92
N ASN A 434 -11.08 17.80 -13.08
CA ASN A 434 -11.60 18.31 -14.35
C ASN A 434 -12.93 17.65 -14.73
N TYR A 435 -13.00 16.32 -14.69
CA TYR A 435 -14.24 15.59 -15.01
C TYR A 435 -15.34 15.83 -13.98
N LEU A 436 -14.98 15.99 -12.70
CA LEU A 436 -15.96 16.35 -11.66
C LEU A 436 -16.57 17.73 -11.93
N GLU A 437 -15.76 18.69 -12.39
CA GLU A 437 -16.27 20.02 -12.78
C GLU A 437 -17.18 19.94 -14.00
N GLN A 438 -16.83 19.16 -15.03
CA GLN A 438 -17.70 18.96 -16.20
C GLN A 438 -19.06 18.35 -15.83
N LEU A 439 -19.08 17.35 -14.95
CA LEU A 439 -20.32 16.75 -14.46
C LEU A 439 -21.21 17.79 -13.75
N ARG A 440 -20.63 18.67 -12.92
CA ARG A 440 -21.40 19.73 -12.24
C ARG A 440 -22.04 20.73 -13.21
N LEU A 441 -21.43 20.97 -14.36
CA LEU A 441 -21.99 21.90 -15.35
C LEU A 441 -23.23 21.32 -16.03
N LEU A 442 -23.28 19.99 -16.19
CA LEU A 442 -24.41 19.28 -16.78
C LEU A 442 -25.61 19.16 -15.83
N LEU A 443 -25.37 18.97 -14.54
CA LEU A 443 -26.42 18.69 -13.54
C LEU A 443 -26.94 19.94 -12.84
N THR A 444 -28.24 19.98 -12.55
CA THR A 444 -28.85 21.08 -11.78
C THR A 444 -28.39 21.09 -10.32
N GLU A 445 -28.55 22.20 -9.60
CA GLU A 445 -28.14 22.28 -8.18
C GLU A 445 -28.90 21.27 -7.31
N ALA A 446 -30.18 21.00 -7.63
CA ALA A 446 -30.98 19.98 -6.95
C ALA A 446 -30.42 18.57 -7.17
N GLN A 447 -30.04 18.23 -8.41
CA GLN A 447 -29.40 16.95 -8.74
C GLN A 447 -28.00 16.83 -8.10
N ILE A 448 -27.25 17.93 -8.02
CA ILE A 448 -25.94 17.98 -7.34
C ILE A 448 -26.08 17.73 -5.83
N GLU A 449 -27.13 18.28 -5.22
CA GLU A 449 -27.45 18.07 -3.81
C GLU A 449 -27.90 16.62 -3.55
N GLU A 450 -28.74 16.07 -4.44
CA GLU A 450 -29.23 14.68 -4.38
C GLU A 450 -28.10 13.66 -4.48
N LEU A 451 -27.17 13.84 -5.42
CA LEU A 451 -26.01 12.94 -5.57
C LEU A 451 -25.10 12.93 -4.36
N GLY A 452 -25.13 13.98 -3.53
CA GLY A 452 -24.40 14.08 -2.28
C GLY A 452 -22.89 14.11 -2.48
N GLY A 453 -22.21 15.05 -1.82
CA GLY A 453 -20.75 15.07 -1.89
C GLY A 453 -20.21 15.25 -3.31
N LEU A 454 -20.93 15.96 -4.19
CA LEU A 454 -20.38 16.58 -5.39
C LEU A 454 -19.79 17.96 -5.10
N LYS A 455 -20.11 18.59 -3.97
CA LYS A 455 -19.59 19.93 -3.62
C LYS A 455 -18.05 19.95 -3.66
N LYS A 456 -17.49 21.06 -4.15
CA LYS A 456 -16.05 21.32 -4.04
C LYS A 456 -15.73 21.15 -2.58
N ARG A 457 -14.70 20.37 -2.25
CA ARG A 457 -14.22 20.33 -0.87
C ARG A 457 -13.82 21.77 -0.60
N GLU A 458 -14.65 22.52 0.11
CA GLU A 458 -14.25 23.84 0.58
C GLU A 458 -12.86 23.66 1.17
N PRO A 459 -11.89 24.52 0.82
CA PRO A 459 -10.58 24.45 1.44
C PRO A 459 -10.87 24.40 2.92
N ARG A 460 -10.59 23.24 3.52
CA ARG A 460 -10.89 22.99 4.92
C ARG A 460 -10.25 24.16 5.63
N GLU A 461 -11.05 25.07 6.21
CA GLU A 461 -10.50 26.21 6.92
C GLU A 461 -9.42 25.67 7.84
N ASP A 462 -8.22 26.17 7.57
CA ASP A 462 -6.94 25.54 7.83
C ASP A 462 -6.83 25.16 9.31
N ARG A 463 -7.21 23.92 9.66
CA ARG A 463 -6.83 23.33 10.95
C ARG A 463 -5.37 22.90 10.85
N GLY A 464 -4.51 23.91 10.93
CA GLY A 464 -3.18 23.88 11.51
C GLY A 464 -2.27 22.77 10.99
N ARG A 465 -2.01 22.71 9.68
CA ARG A 465 -0.96 21.83 9.16
C ARG A 465 -0.01 22.55 8.21
N GLY A 466 0.91 23.29 8.84
CA GLY A 466 2.30 23.52 8.39
C GLY A 466 2.49 23.66 6.88
N ASP A 467 2.32 24.89 6.41
CA ASP A 467 2.71 25.36 5.09
C ASP A 467 4.22 25.16 4.89
N ARG A 468 4.60 24.10 4.16
CA ARG A 468 5.89 24.02 3.49
C ARG A 468 5.63 24.43 2.05
N GLY A 469 6.10 25.63 1.73
CA GLY A 469 5.96 26.29 0.44
C GLY A 469 6.27 25.35 -0.73
N GLY A 470 5.24 25.11 -1.51
CA GLY A 470 5.31 24.57 -2.86
C GLY A 470 4.26 25.30 -3.65
N SER A 471 4.68 26.26 -4.45
CA SER A 471 3.86 27.13 -5.30
C SER A 471 2.83 26.32 -6.09
N ARG A 472 1.62 26.18 -5.53
CA ARG A 472 0.43 25.69 -6.23
C ARG A 472 -0.23 26.86 -6.93
N GLN A 473 0.47 27.44 -7.89
CA GLN A 473 -0.14 28.39 -8.83
C GLN A 473 0.42 28.12 -10.22
N GLY A 474 -0.26 27.19 -10.88
CA GLY A 474 0.06 26.68 -12.20
C GLY A 474 -0.93 25.59 -12.58
N GLY A 475 -2.22 25.80 -12.26
CA GLY A 475 -3.32 25.02 -12.78
C GLY A 475 -3.67 25.57 -14.15
N PHE A 476 -3.64 24.70 -15.15
CA PHE A 476 -3.93 25.00 -16.54
C PHE A 476 -5.38 25.47 -16.67
N SER A 477 -5.57 26.78 -16.68
CA SER A 477 -6.86 27.46 -16.85
C SER A 477 -7.44 27.25 -18.26
N GLY A 478 -6.71 26.64 -19.19
CA GLY A 478 -7.00 26.63 -20.63
C GLY A 478 -8.32 25.97 -21.03
N ASP A 479 -8.63 24.76 -20.55
CA ASP A 479 -9.83 24.03 -21.01
C ASP A 479 -11.10 24.51 -20.30
N ARG A 480 -11.00 24.94 -19.04
CA ARG A 480 -12.08 25.60 -18.30
C ARG A 480 -12.34 27.00 -18.82
N GLU A 481 -11.30 27.81 -19.08
CA GLU A 481 -11.47 29.13 -19.71
C GLU A 481 -12.01 28.98 -21.13
N ALA A 482 -11.57 28.00 -21.91
CA ALA A 482 -12.10 27.77 -23.24
C ALA A 482 -13.57 27.33 -23.23
N PHE A 483 -13.99 26.56 -22.21
CA PHE A 483 -15.39 26.17 -22.02
C PHE A 483 -16.22 27.35 -21.49
N MET A 484 -15.76 28.04 -20.44
CA MET A 484 -16.43 29.21 -19.87
C MET A 484 -16.54 30.35 -20.89
N GLN A 485 -15.48 30.68 -21.63
CA GLN A 485 -15.53 31.71 -22.69
C GLN A 485 -16.56 31.41 -23.79
N ARG A 486 -16.96 30.15 -23.97
CA ARG A 486 -17.98 29.78 -24.96
C ARG A 486 -19.40 29.90 -24.41
N PHE A 487 -19.61 29.71 -23.11
CA PHE A 487 -20.94 29.51 -22.54
C PHE A 487 -21.31 30.48 -21.41
N ASP A 488 -20.35 30.97 -20.64
CA ASP A 488 -20.48 32.05 -19.66
C ASP A 488 -20.48 33.40 -20.42
N LYS A 489 -21.64 33.75 -20.97
CA LYS A 489 -21.89 34.96 -21.76
C LYS A 489 -21.98 36.19 -20.87
N ASP A 490 -22.37 36.04 -19.62
CA ASP A 490 -22.47 37.14 -18.67
C ASP A 490 -21.14 37.44 -17.92
N GLY A 491 -20.15 36.54 -18.03
CA GLY A 491 -18.79 36.71 -17.56
C GLY A 491 -18.65 36.66 -16.04
N ASN A 492 -19.62 36.08 -15.34
CA ASN A 492 -19.67 36.07 -13.88
C ASN A 492 -18.84 34.92 -13.27
N GLY A 493 -18.35 33.99 -14.09
CA GLY A 493 -17.53 32.84 -13.68
C GLY A 493 -18.32 31.60 -13.26
N GLU A 494 -19.66 31.66 -13.32
CA GLU A 494 -20.67 30.63 -13.04
C GLU A 494 -21.62 30.51 -14.24
N ILE A 495 -22.19 29.32 -14.46
CA ILE A 495 -23.10 29.11 -15.59
C ILE A 495 -24.54 29.24 -15.11
N SER A 496 -25.21 30.30 -15.56
CA SER A 496 -26.62 30.55 -15.30
C SER A 496 -27.53 29.50 -15.94
N GLU A 497 -28.78 29.44 -15.52
CA GLU A 497 -29.76 28.47 -16.05
C GLU A 497 -29.98 28.63 -17.57
N SER A 498 -29.93 29.86 -18.07
CA SER A 498 -29.97 30.18 -19.51
C SER A 498 -28.71 29.75 -20.27
N GLU A 499 -27.54 29.77 -19.63
CA GLU A 499 -26.28 29.37 -20.26
C GLU A 499 -26.11 27.86 -20.21
N ARG A 500 -26.66 27.19 -19.19
CA ARG A 500 -26.84 25.74 -19.17
C ARG A 500 -27.71 25.29 -20.33
N GLU A 501 -28.72 26.06 -20.72
CA GLU A 501 -29.54 25.74 -21.89
C GLU A 501 -28.76 25.85 -23.20
N ALA A 502 -27.82 26.81 -23.30
CA ALA A 502 -26.90 26.90 -24.44
C ALA A 502 -25.86 25.76 -24.47
N ILE A 503 -25.44 25.27 -23.30
CA ILE A 503 -24.61 24.07 -23.17
C ILE A 503 -25.39 22.83 -23.59
N ARG A 504 -26.65 22.70 -23.11
CA ARG A 504 -27.57 21.63 -23.53
C ARG A 504 -27.75 21.63 -25.05
N GLU A 505 -27.90 22.81 -25.67
CA GLU A 505 -28.03 22.94 -27.12
C GLU A 505 -26.72 22.59 -27.88
N HIS A 506 -25.56 22.89 -27.32
CA HIS A 506 -24.26 22.49 -27.88
C HIS A 506 -24.07 20.97 -27.89
N PHE A 507 -24.43 20.29 -26.80
CA PHE A 507 -24.41 18.84 -26.74
C PHE A 507 -25.50 18.20 -27.63
N ARG A 508 -26.68 18.83 -27.73
CA ARG A 508 -27.77 18.40 -28.65
C ARG A 508 -27.36 18.38 -30.12
N ASN A 509 -26.40 19.23 -30.52
CA ASN A 509 -25.87 19.28 -31.89
C ASN A 509 -24.58 18.44 -32.10
N GLY A 510 -24.23 17.55 -31.17
CA GLY A 510 -23.06 16.67 -31.29
C GLY A 510 -21.72 17.36 -31.07
N GLY A 511 -21.71 18.51 -30.38
CA GLY A 511 -20.50 19.20 -29.96
C GLY A 511 -19.82 18.44 -28.83
N GLY A 512 -18.97 17.46 -29.17
CA GLY A 512 -18.11 16.79 -28.21
C GLY A 512 -17.14 17.75 -27.50
N PRO A 513 -16.48 17.30 -26.41
CA PRO A 513 -15.68 18.16 -25.54
C PRO A 513 -14.60 18.95 -26.30
N PRO A 514 -14.33 20.21 -25.93
CA PRO A 514 -13.23 20.97 -26.49
C PRO A 514 -11.92 20.36 -25.99
N GLY A 515 -11.24 19.60 -26.86
CA GLY A 515 -9.97 18.93 -26.52
C GLY A 515 -9.59 17.82 -27.51
N ARG A 516 -10.57 17.27 -28.24
CA ARG A 516 -10.30 16.24 -29.26
C ARG A 516 -9.92 16.86 -30.61
N GLY A 517 -8.83 17.63 -30.64
CA GLY A 517 -8.26 18.23 -31.84
C GLY A 517 -6.98 17.53 -32.31
N GLY A 518 -7.12 16.53 -33.18
CA GLY A 518 -6.17 16.16 -34.23
C GLY A 518 -4.73 15.80 -33.85
N THR A 519 -4.47 14.52 -33.58
CA THR A 519 -3.28 13.87 -34.14
C THR A 519 -3.66 13.42 -35.56
N ASP A 520 -3.12 14.13 -36.56
CA ASP A 520 -3.39 13.89 -37.98
C ASP A 520 -3.01 12.46 -38.41
N GLY A 521 -4.03 11.64 -38.63
CA GLY A 521 -3.96 10.45 -39.47
C GLY A 521 -4.05 10.85 -40.95
N GLY A 522 -2.92 11.20 -41.56
CA GLY A 522 -2.83 11.39 -43.00
C GLY A 522 -2.69 10.07 -43.76
N SER A 523 -3.75 9.63 -44.45
CA SER A 523 -3.70 8.51 -45.40
C SER A 523 -3.75 8.99 -46.85
N ARG A 524 -2.70 8.62 -47.60
CA ARG A 524 -2.60 8.39 -49.06
C ARG A 524 -2.50 9.58 -50.03
N GLY A 525 -1.31 9.71 -50.60
CA GLY A 525 -1.06 10.26 -51.94
C GLY A 525 -0.02 9.42 -52.68
N SER A 526 -0.46 8.65 -53.66
CA SER A 526 0.34 7.93 -54.66
C SER A 526 1.14 8.91 -55.54
N GLY A 527 2.43 8.63 -55.78
CA GLY A 527 3.30 9.44 -56.63
C GLY A 527 4.66 8.79 -56.90
N ASN A 528 4.73 8.07 -58.01
CA ASN A 528 5.87 7.40 -58.65
C ASN A 528 7.16 8.24 -58.83
N SER A 529 8.32 7.54 -58.78
CA SER A 529 9.69 7.87 -59.28
C SER A 529 10.72 7.90 -58.14
N GLY A 530 11.85 7.19 -58.12
CA GLY A 530 12.55 6.34 -59.08
C GLY A 530 14.01 6.27 -58.62
N GLY A 531 14.60 5.07 -58.61
CA GLY A 531 16.05 4.87 -58.74
C GLY A 531 16.94 4.90 -57.50
N GLY A 532 17.38 3.70 -57.09
CA GLY A 532 18.82 3.40 -57.09
C GLY A 532 19.59 3.45 -55.78
N GLY A 533 20.16 2.30 -55.40
CA GLY A 533 21.54 2.27 -54.92
C GLY A 533 21.79 1.88 -53.47
N GLN A 534 22.03 0.58 -53.28
CA GLN A 534 23.17 0.02 -52.52
C GLN A 534 23.45 0.53 -51.09
N ALA A 535 23.20 -0.38 -50.14
CA ALA A 535 24.14 -0.66 -49.04
C ALA A 535 25.55 -1.02 -49.62
N PRO A 536 26.67 -0.94 -48.87
CA PRO A 536 26.74 -1.14 -47.42
C PRO A 536 27.77 -0.28 -46.63
N ARG A 537 27.57 -0.20 -45.32
CA ARG A 537 28.47 -0.77 -44.30
C ARG A 537 27.83 -0.71 -42.91
#